data_AF-A0AAN8U258-F1
#
_entry.id   AF-A0AAN8U258-F1
#
_cell.length_a   1.000
_cell.length_b   1.000
_cell.length_c   1.000
_cell.angle_alpha   90.00
_cell.angle_beta   90.00
_cell.angle_gamma   90.00
#
_symmetry.space_group_name_H-M   'P 1'
#
loop_
_entity.id
_entity.type
_entity.pdbx_description
1 polymer ?
#
loop_
_entity_poly.entity_id
_entity_poly.type
_entity_poly.pdbx_seq_one_letter_code
_entity_poly.pdbx_strand_id
1 'polypeptide(L)'
;MVVLKISLEEGVFAMFENIHRHYSSADDLGTLDFNGEIEYCNFHGDEMTIAKGYLSVIKSLASVLPDGLTQLCRKATKIEWQSDLILENDDGGNVSLGVLKKGICDNSAMFSPQLPSFKTEAISRLGFGVVDKLFLKLSSPSTHDDNGMICKEALEMESLDDEEIIDGISTTIDPLFLGSYTYIAVGSSGDDLDAMAEPLPKRISKNCPPLQILFAGEATHRSCYSTTHGAYLTGLREANRLLKHFQCVDDV
;
A
#
# COMPACT_ATOMS: atom_id res chain seq x y z
N MET A 1 4.32 -31.26 -28.46
CA MET A 1 4.49 -29.82 -28.19
C MET A 1 3.35 -29.10 -28.90
N VAL A 2 2.26 -28.81 -28.18
CA VAL A 2 1.11 -28.08 -28.73
C VAL A 2 1.37 -26.61 -28.46
N VAL A 3 1.90 -25.90 -29.44
CA VAL A 3 1.97 -24.43 -29.38
C VAL A 3 0.54 -23.94 -29.59
N LEU A 4 -0.10 -23.49 -28.52
CA LEU A 4 -1.38 -22.77 -28.60
C LEU A 4 -1.12 -21.52 -29.44
N LYS A 5 -1.58 -21.52 -30.69
CA LYS A 5 -1.66 -20.31 -31.51
C LYS A 5 -2.79 -19.45 -30.94
N ILE A 6 -2.47 -18.64 -29.94
CA ILE A 6 -3.29 -17.51 -29.55
C ILE A 6 -3.30 -16.54 -30.74
N SER A 7 -4.46 -15.99 -31.09
CA SER A 7 -4.53 -14.99 -32.15
C SER A 7 -3.74 -13.74 -31.74
N LEU A 8 -3.22 -12.98 -32.71
CA LEU A 8 -2.51 -11.73 -32.41
C LEU A 8 -3.38 -10.78 -31.56
N GLU A 9 -4.69 -10.74 -31.83
CA GLU A 9 -5.66 -9.91 -31.11
C GLU A 9 -5.80 -10.32 -29.65
N GLU A 10 -5.94 -11.62 -29.37
CA GLU A 10 -6.02 -12.15 -28.01
C GLU A 10 -4.70 -11.91 -27.24
N GLY A 11 -3.55 -12.06 -27.91
CA GLY A 11 -2.25 -11.78 -27.30
C GLY A 11 -2.09 -10.30 -26.92
N VAL A 12 -2.49 -9.39 -27.81
CA VAL A 12 -2.48 -7.95 -27.54
C VAL A 12 -3.44 -7.59 -26.41
N PHE A 13 -4.65 -8.16 -26.41
CA PHE A 13 -5.61 -7.94 -25.33
C PHE A 13 -5.07 -8.41 -23.98
N ALA A 14 -4.52 -9.63 -23.90
CA ALA A 14 -3.93 -10.16 -22.69
C ALA A 14 -2.76 -9.30 -22.18
N MET A 15 -1.96 -8.73 -23.08
CA MET A 15 -0.90 -7.79 -22.71
C MET A 15 -1.47 -6.52 -22.04
N PHE A 16 -2.48 -5.90 -22.64
CA PHE A 16 -3.13 -4.71 -22.05
C PHE A 16 -3.80 -5.03 -20.71
N GLU A 17 -4.49 -6.17 -20.62
CA GLU A 17 -5.12 -6.63 -19.39
C GLU A 17 -4.09 -6.81 -18.26
N ASN A 18 -2.96 -7.47 -18.55
CA ASN A 18 -1.85 -7.65 -17.61
C ASN A 18 -1.25 -6.31 -17.15
N ILE A 19 -1.09 -5.35 -18.08
CA ILE A 19 -0.62 -4.01 -17.74
C ILE A 19 -1.59 -3.32 -16.76
N HIS A 20 -2.90 -3.39 -17.01
CA HIS A 20 -3.89 -2.81 -16.11
C HIS A 20 -3.93 -3.51 -14.74
N ARG A 21 -3.80 -4.85 -14.69
CA ARG A 21 -3.65 -5.59 -13.43
C ARG A 21 -2.43 -5.15 -12.64
N HIS A 22 -1.31 -4.91 -13.33
CA HIS A 22 -0.10 -4.39 -12.69
C HIS A 22 -0.31 -3.00 -12.08
N TYR A 23 -0.93 -2.08 -12.81
CA TYR A 23 -1.18 -0.71 -12.32
C TYR A 23 -2.18 -0.67 -11.16
N SER A 24 -3.27 -1.42 -11.27
CA SER A 24 -4.34 -1.47 -10.26
C SER A 24 -4.01 -2.39 -9.08
N SER A 25 -3.04 -3.29 -9.24
CA SER A 25 -2.77 -4.42 -8.33
C SER A 25 -3.91 -5.44 -8.20
N ALA A 26 -5.01 -5.29 -8.95
CA ALA A 26 -6.10 -6.25 -8.93
C ALA A 26 -5.72 -7.54 -9.70
N ASP A 27 -6.02 -8.69 -9.11
CA ASP A 27 -5.79 -10.00 -9.74
C ASP A 27 -6.75 -10.27 -10.90
N ASP A 28 -7.96 -9.71 -10.81
CA ASP A 28 -8.97 -9.74 -11.86
C ASP A 28 -9.55 -8.32 -12.03
N LEU A 29 -9.50 -7.78 -13.24
CA LEU A 29 -10.06 -6.47 -13.56
C LEU A 29 -11.58 -6.43 -13.35
N GLY A 30 -12.27 -7.58 -13.41
CA GLY A 30 -13.68 -7.70 -13.05
C GLY A 30 -13.97 -7.42 -11.58
N THR A 31 -12.94 -7.35 -10.72
CA THR A 31 -13.07 -6.98 -9.32
C THR A 31 -12.89 -5.49 -9.07
N LEU A 32 -12.49 -4.69 -10.06
CA LEU A 32 -12.32 -3.24 -9.92
C LEU A 32 -13.65 -2.51 -10.08
N ASP A 33 -13.91 -1.56 -9.18
CA ASP A 33 -15.04 -0.64 -9.34
C ASP A 33 -14.67 0.48 -10.32
N PHE A 34 -15.43 0.57 -11.41
CA PHE A 34 -15.19 1.56 -12.45
C PHE A 34 -15.32 3.00 -11.95
N ASN A 35 -16.30 3.30 -11.09
CA ASN A 35 -16.49 4.66 -10.58
C ASN A 35 -15.41 5.02 -9.56
N GLY A 36 -14.98 4.05 -8.75
CA GLY A 36 -13.84 4.20 -7.84
C GLY A 36 -12.55 4.55 -8.58
N GLU A 37 -12.25 3.82 -9.66
CA GLU A 37 -11.05 4.06 -10.48
C GLU A 37 -11.06 5.43 -11.17
N ILE A 38 -12.23 5.99 -11.52
CA ILE A 38 -12.33 7.34 -12.10
C ILE A 38 -11.82 8.42 -11.12
N GLU A 39 -11.90 8.21 -9.82
CA GLU A 39 -11.42 9.17 -8.82
C GLU A 39 -9.89 9.16 -8.67
N TYR A 40 -9.21 8.16 -9.22
CA TYR A 40 -7.76 8.05 -9.17
C TYR A 40 -7.08 9.19 -9.96
N CYS A 41 -6.17 9.89 -9.30
CA CYS A 41 -5.50 11.06 -9.87
C CYS A 41 -4.06 10.73 -10.27
N ASN A 42 -3.81 10.67 -11.58
CA ASN A 42 -2.45 10.61 -12.13
C ASN A 42 -1.82 11.99 -12.18
N PHE A 43 -0.55 12.08 -11.79
CA PHE A 43 0.24 13.28 -12.00
C PHE A 43 0.61 13.46 -13.47
N HIS A 44 0.75 14.71 -13.88
CA HIS A 44 1.21 15.04 -15.22
C HIS A 44 2.74 14.93 -15.30
N GLY A 45 3.25 14.67 -16.51
CA GLY A 45 4.68 14.52 -16.77
C GLY A 45 5.08 13.05 -16.88
N ASP A 46 6.37 12.84 -17.14
CA ASP A 46 6.93 11.52 -17.40
C ASP A 46 7.19 10.77 -16.08
N GLU A 47 6.97 9.45 -16.11
CA GLU A 47 7.36 8.57 -15.01
C GLU A 47 8.89 8.47 -14.91
N MET A 48 9.43 8.68 -13.72
CA MET A 48 10.87 8.64 -13.48
C MET A 48 11.26 7.53 -12.52
N THR A 49 12.35 6.83 -12.84
CA THR A 49 12.96 5.84 -11.95
C THR A 49 14.02 6.50 -11.05
N ILE A 50 14.05 6.11 -9.78
CA ILE A 50 15.06 6.59 -8.83
C ILE A 50 16.29 5.67 -8.95
N ALA A 51 17.31 6.13 -9.69
CA ALA A 51 18.49 5.33 -10.01
C ALA A 51 19.24 4.75 -8.80
N LYS A 52 19.20 5.43 -7.63
CA LYS A 52 19.82 4.97 -6.37
C LYS A 52 18.92 4.06 -5.54
N GLY A 53 17.77 3.67 -6.07
CA GLY A 53 16.73 2.93 -5.37
C GLY A 53 15.88 3.80 -4.45
N TYR A 54 14.60 3.45 -4.32
CA TYR A 54 13.62 4.21 -3.52
C TYR A 54 13.97 4.26 -2.03
N LEU A 55 14.72 3.27 -1.53
CA LEU A 55 15.20 3.23 -0.13
C LEU A 55 16.02 4.47 0.25
N SER A 56 16.66 5.14 -0.71
CA SER A 56 17.37 6.40 -0.46
C SER A 56 16.45 7.52 0.06
N VAL A 57 15.20 7.59 -0.42
CA VAL A 57 14.18 8.54 0.04
C VAL A 57 13.80 8.26 1.48
N ILE A 58 13.51 6.99 1.80
CA ILE A 58 13.12 6.57 3.15
C ILE A 58 14.26 6.83 4.15
N LYS A 59 15.52 6.51 3.78
CA LYS A 59 16.70 6.82 4.60
C LYS A 59 16.85 8.32 4.86
N SER A 60 16.59 9.15 3.85
CA SER A 60 16.63 10.60 4.01
C SER A 60 15.55 11.10 4.99
N LEU A 61 14.33 10.59 4.89
CA LEU A 61 13.24 10.95 5.80
C LEU A 61 13.49 10.47 7.23
N ALA A 62 14.04 9.26 7.40
CA ALA A 62 14.37 8.74 8.72
C ALA A 62 15.51 9.52 9.40
N SER A 63 16.45 10.07 8.61
CA SER A 63 17.63 10.77 9.15
C SER A 63 17.33 12.06 9.92
N VAL A 64 16.12 12.63 9.76
CA VAL A 64 15.70 13.84 10.48
C VAL A 64 14.91 13.52 11.77
N LEU A 65 14.62 12.25 12.04
CA LEU A 65 13.97 11.83 13.27
C LEU A 65 14.98 11.76 14.42
N PRO A 66 14.62 12.16 15.64
CA PRO A 66 15.48 12.00 16.82
C PRO A 66 15.93 10.55 17.03
N ASP A 67 17.15 10.38 17.52
CA ASP A 67 17.69 9.06 17.86
C ASP A 67 16.80 8.35 18.89
N GLY A 68 16.55 7.06 18.66
CA GLY A 68 15.73 6.23 19.55
C GLY A 68 14.22 6.40 19.38
N LEU A 69 13.74 7.36 18.58
CA LEU A 69 12.32 7.50 18.27
C LEU A 69 11.82 6.35 17.40
N THR A 70 12.62 5.95 16.39
CA THR A 70 12.27 4.82 15.52
C THR A 70 12.72 3.51 16.14
N GLN A 71 11.74 2.67 16.52
CA GLN A 71 12.02 1.36 17.10
C GLN A 71 11.81 0.26 16.05
N LEU A 72 12.92 -0.23 15.48
CA LEU A 72 12.89 -1.34 14.52
C LEU A 72 12.76 -2.69 15.24
N CYS A 73 12.37 -3.72 14.48
CA CYS A 73 12.18 -5.09 14.98
C CYS A 73 11.13 -5.21 16.11
N ARG A 74 10.25 -4.21 16.24
CA ARG A 74 9.10 -4.26 17.12
C ARG A 74 7.82 -4.42 16.32
N LYS A 75 7.09 -5.50 16.60
CA LYS A 75 5.79 -5.76 16.02
C LYS A 75 4.71 -5.29 16.99
N ALA A 76 3.85 -4.37 16.54
CA ALA A 76 2.64 -4.04 17.26
C ALA A 76 1.70 -5.25 17.27
N THR A 77 1.29 -5.71 18.44
CA THR A 77 0.41 -6.88 18.61
C THR A 77 -0.98 -6.52 19.11
N LYS A 78 -1.10 -5.40 19.85
CA LYS A 78 -2.34 -4.91 20.44
C LYS A 78 -2.30 -3.39 20.57
N ILE A 79 -3.41 -2.75 20.24
CA ILE A 79 -3.65 -1.31 20.34
C ILE A 79 -4.82 -1.12 21.30
N GLU A 80 -4.55 -0.51 22.45
CA GLU A 80 -5.56 -0.18 23.45
C GLU A 80 -5.97 1.28 23.30
N TRP A 81 -7.28 1.54 23.27
CA TRP A 81 -7.85 2.89 23.14
C TRP A 81 -9.16 3.00 23.92
N GLN A 82 -9.76 4.18 23.96
CA GLN A 82 -10.90 4.56 24.80
C GLN A 82 -10.67 4.40 26.32
N SER A 83 -9.43 4.36 26.78
CA SER A 83 -9.12 4.51 28.21
C SER A 83 -9.14 5.98 28.63
N ASP A 84 -9.61 6.26 29.84
CA ASP A 84 -9.50 7.58 30.48
C ASP A 84 -8.04 7.98 30.78
N LEU A 85 -7.11 7.02 30.68
CA LEU A 85 -5.69 7.29 30.59
C LEU A 85 -5.35 7.72 29.17
N ILE A 86 -4.93 8.97 29.02
CA ILE A 86 -4.04 9.38 27.92
C ILE A 86 -2.79 8.50 28.08
N LEU A 87 -2.68 7.44 27.29
CA LEU A 87 -1.45 6.68 27.23
C LEU A 87 -0.40 7.63 26.62
N GLU A 88 0.50 8.14 27.44
CA GLU A 88 1.76 8.81 27.01
C GLU A 88 2.71 7.84 26.30
N ASN A 89 2.29 6.60 26.05
CA ASN A 89 2.99 5.66 25.21
C ASN A 89 2.51 5.87 23.77
N ASP A 90 3.28 6.67 23.04
CA ASP A 90 3.15 6.94 21.62
C ASP A 90 3.58 5.69 20.81
N ASP A 91 2.92 4.55 21.06
CA ASP A 91 3.20 3.27 20.42
C ASP A 91 2.59 3.26 19.00
N GLY A 92 3.12 4.13 18.15
CA GLY A 92 2.81 4.16 16.72
C GLY A 92 3.25 2.86 16.06
N GLY A 93 2.30 2.09 15.55
CA GLY A 93 2.55 0.87 14.78
C GLY A 93 2.20 1.06 13.29
N ASN A 94 3.11 0.67 12.40
CA ASN A 94 2.80 0.57 10.98
C ASN A 94 2.08 -0.74 10.70
N VAL A 95 0.84 -0.66 10.21
CA VAL A 95 0.01 -1.84 9.88
C VAL A 95 -0.54 -1.64 8.46
N SER A 96 -0.21 -2.57 7.55
CA SER A 96 -0.75 -2.53 6.19
C SER A 96 -2.26 -2.86 6.16
N LEU A 97 -2.95 -2.51 5.07
CA LEU A 97 -4.35 -2.92 4.91
C LEU A 97 -4.50 -4.45 4.95
N GLY A 98 -3.56 -5.22 4.38
CA GLY A 98 -3.57 -6.68 4.46
C GLY A 98 -3.52 -7.21 5.90
N VAL A 99 -2.71 -6.60 6.77
CA VAL A 99 -2.65 -6.95 8.20
C VAL A 99 -3.92 -6.55 8.94
N LEU A 100 -4.50 -5.39 8.61
CA LEU A 100 -5.78 -4.96 9.17
C LEU A 100 -6.93 -5.91 8.78
N LYS A 101 -6.99 -6.31 7.51
CA LYS A 101 -7.95 -7.30 6.99
C LYS A 101 -7.86 -8.61 7.75
N LYS A 102 -6.65 -9.16 7.90
CA LYS A 102 -6.44 -10.37 8.71
C LYS A 102 -6.86 -10.17 10.17
N GLY A 103 -6.53 -9.02 10.74
CA GLY A 103 -6.88 -8.66 12.12
C GLY A 103 -8.38 -8.68 12.38
N ILE A 104 -9.20 -8.14 11.47
CA ILE A 104 -10.66 -8.13 11.65
C ILE A 104 -11.32 -9.49 11.37
N CYS A 105 -10.74 -10.32 10.50
CA CYS A 105 -11.30 -11.64 10.16
C CYS A 105 -11.07 -12.67 11.27
N ASP A 106 -9.90 -12.66 11.93
CA ASP A 106 -9.51 -13.69 12.90
C ASP A 106 -10.08 -13.44 14.32
N ASN A 107 -11.05 -12.52 14.47
CA ASN A 107 -11.48 -11.97 15.77
C ASN A 107 -10.27 -11.56 16.63
N SER A 108 -9.23 -11.03 15.96
CA SER A 108 -7.95 -10.73 16.58
C SER A 108 -8.14 -9.67 17.64
N ALA A 109 -7.54 -9.85 18.81
CA ALA A 109 -7.50 -8.85 19.88
C ALA A 109 -6.56 -7.67 19.55
N MET A 110 -6.34 -7.38 18.26
CA MET A 110 -5.44 -6.34 17.76
C MET A 110 -5.88 -4.94 18.21
N PHE A 111 -7.19 -4.68 18.31
CA PHE A 111 -7.73 -3.44 18.85
C PHE A 111 -8.60 -3.73 20.08
N SER A 112 -8.42 -2.97 21.15
CA SER A 112 -9.21 -3.07 22.37
C SER A 112 -9.61 -1.66 22.85
N PRO A 113 -10.91 -1.27 22.76
CA PRO A 113 -12.03 -2.04 22.20
C PRO A 113 -11.90 -2.26 20.69
N GLN A 114 -12.76 -3.11 20.12
CA GLN A 114 -12.77 -3.34 18.67
C GLN A 114 -13.05 -2.04 17.89
N LEU A 115 -12.54 -1.98 16.66
CA LEU A 115 -12.81 -0.87 15.75
C LEU A 115 -14.32 -0.76 15.49
N PRO A 116 -14.87 0.46 15.35
CA PRO A 116 -16.28 0.65 15.00
C PRO A 116 -16.62 0.04 13.63
N SER A 117 -17.89 -0.32 13.43
CA SER A 117 -18.36 -1.00 12.21
C SER A 117 -17.97 -0.26 10.93
N PHE A 118 -18.12 1.06 10.87
CA PHE A 118 -17.75 1.81 9.66
C PHE A 118 -16.28 1.60 9.23
N LYS A 119 -15.39 1.33 10.19
CA LYS A 119 -13.97 1.06 9.95
C LYS A 119 -13.76 -0.38 9.52
N THR A 120 -14.34 -1.35 10.22
CA THR A 120 -14.20 -2.78 9.87
C THR A 120 -14.84 -3.09 8.52
N GLU A 121 -15.96 -2.44 8.20
CA GLU A 121 -16.65 -2.55 6.93
C GLU A 121 -15.82 -1.96 5.77
N ALA A 122 -15.21 -0.79 5.97
CA ALA A 122 -14.29 -0.22 4.97
C ALA A 122 -13.06 -1.09 4.75
N ILE A 123 -12.44 -1.58 5.84
CA ILE A 123 -11.32 -2.54 5.77
C ILE A 123 -11.74 -3.80 5.00
N SER A 124 -12.95 -4.30 5.21
CA SER A 124 -13.46 -5.50 4.53
C SER A 124 -13.66 -5.26 3.03
N ARG A 125 -14.30 -4.15 2.65
CA ARG A 125 -14.69 -3.85 1.26
C ARG A 125 -13.53 -3.44 0.34
N LEU A 126 -12.54 -2.70 0.85
CA LEU A 126 -11.40 -2.27 0.03
C LEU A 126 -10.65 -3.48 -0.55
N GLY A 127 -10.20 -3.43 -1.79
CA GLY A 127 -9.34 -4.45 -2.37
C GLY A 127 -7.92 -4.33 -1.81
N PHE A 128 -7.21 -5.46 -1.67
CA PHE A 128 -5.78 -5.45 -1.36
C PHE A 128 -5.07 -6.51 -2.21
N GLY A 129 -4.32 -6.01 -3.20
CA GLY A 129 -3.75 -6.80 -4.28
C GLY A 129 -2.35 -7.35 -3.99
N VAL A 130 -1.82 -8.10 -4.94
CA VAL A 130 -0.46 -8.68 -4.90
C VAL A 130 0.25 -8.41 -6.22
N VAL A 131 1.43 -7.79 -6.15
CA VAL A 131 2.30 -7.51 -7.30
C VAL A 131 3.74 -7.82 -6.92
N ASP A 132 4.26 -8.93 -7.43
CA ASP A 132 5.65 -9.33 -7.23
C ASP A 132 6.57 -8.77 -8.33
N LYS A 133 7.85 -8.66 -8.00
CA LYS A 133 8.89 -8.22 -8.93
C LYS A 133 9.98 -9.27 -8.99
N LEU A 134 10.28 -9.69 -10.22
CA LEU A 134 11.44 -10.52 -10.51
C LEU A 134 12.61 -9.63 -10.91
N PHE A 135 13.68 -9.63 -10.11
CA PHE A 135 14.92 -8.94 -10.43
C PHE A 135 15.92 -9.92 -11.04
N LEU A 136 16.35 -9.68 -12.27
CA LEU A 136 17.36 -10.49 -12.94
C LEU A 136 18.65 -9.70 -13.12
N LYS A 137 19.77 -10.26 -12.63
CA LYS A 137 21.10 -9.68 -12.81
C LYS A 137 21.85 -10.45 -13.89
N LEU A 138 21.91 -9.89 -15.08
CA LEU A 138 22.63 -10.48 -16.20
C LEU A 138 24.14 -10.20 -16.10
N SER A 139 24.95 -11.22 -16.40
CA SER A 139 26.41 -11.12 -16.38
C SER A 139 26.92 -10.47 -17.66
N SER A 140 27.04 -9.14 -17.67
CA SER A 140 27.56 -8.26 -18.74
C SER A 140 26.86 -8.36 -20.12
N PRO A 141 26.51 -7.22 -20.75
CA PRO A 141 25.95 -7.23 -22.09
C PRO A 141 27.05 -7.68 -23.06
N SER A 142 26.84 -8.79 -23.77
CA SER A 142 27.66 -9.07 -24.93
C SER A 142 27.38 -7.98 -25.98
N THR A 143 28.46 -7.34 -26.39
CA THR A 143 28.55 -6.15 -27.24
C THR A 143 27.62 -6.14 -28.46
N HIS A 144 26.94 -5.01 -28.65
CA HIS A 144 26.43 -4.43 -29.90
C HIS A 144 26.18 -5.38 -31.09
N ASP A 145 24.91 -5.54 -31.46
CA ASP A 145 24.54 -5.59 -32.86
C ASP A 145 23.98 -4.22 -33.29
N ASP A 146 24.49 -3.68 -34.41
CA ASP A 146 24.08 -2.39 -34.98
C ASP A 146 22.63 -2.39 -35.53
N ASN A 147 21.80 -3.36 -35.14
CA ASN A 147 20.46 -3.59 -35.70
C ASN A 147 19.30 -3.41 -34.72
N GLY A 148 19.55 -2.98 -33.47
CA GLY A 148 18.49 -2.44 -32.60
C GLY A 148 17.36 -3.42 -32.25
N MET A 149 17.67 -4.70 -31.98
CA MET A 149 16.67 -5.64 -31.45
C MET A 149 16.79 -5.82 -29.94
N ILE A 150 15.79 -5.32 -29.21
CA ILE A 150 15.51 -5.63 -27.79
C ILE A 150 14.89 -7.04 -27.62
N CYS A 151 14.96 -7.90 -28.64
CA CYS A 151 14.14 -9.13 -28.69
C CYS A 151 14.87 -10.42 -28.27
N LYS A 152 16.19 -10.40 -28.08
CA LYS A 152 16.94 -11.63 -27.75
C LYS A 152 16.92 -11.96 -26.26
N GLU A 153 17.01 -10.94 -25.41
CA GLU A 153 17.01 -11.10 -23.95
C GLU A 153 15.65 -11.59 -23.43
N ALA A 154 14.53 -11.14 -24.01
CA ALA A 154 13.19 -11.59 -23.63
C ALA A 154 12.91 -13.05 -24.02
N LEU A 155 13.48 -13.54 -25.12
CA LEU A 155 13.33 -14.94 -25.55
C LEU A 155 14.21 -15.89 -24.72
N GLU A 156 15.37 -15.44 -24.24
CA GLU A 156 16.20 -16.24 -23.31
C GLU A 156 15.54 -16.35 -21.92
N MET A 157 14.77 -15.35 -21.48
CA MET A 157 14.00 -15.41 -20.23
C MET A 157 12.92 -16.51 -20.21
N GLU A 158 12.25 -16.79 -21.34
CA GLU A 158 11.26 -17.89 -21.43
C GLU A 158 11.90 -19.28 -21.31
N SER A 159 13.23 -19.36 -21.36
CA SER A 159 14.00 -20.61 -21.34
C SER A 159 14.73 -20.89 -20.02
N LEU A 160 14.61 -20.01 -19.02
CA LEU A 160 15.22 -20.22 -17.71
C LEU A 160 14.37 -21.18 -16.88
N ASP A 161 15.03 -22.14 -16.23
CA ASP A 161 14.40 -23.08 -15.32
C ASP A 161 14.02 -22.36 -14.01
N ASP A 162 12.88 -22.69 -13.40
CA ASP A 162 12.37 -22.05 -12.16
C ASP A 162 13.41 -22.01 -11.02
N GLU A 163 14.37 -22.94 -11.01
CA GLU A 163 15.44 -23.04 -10.02
C GLU A 163 16.59 -22.03 -10.24
N GLU A 164 16.78 -21.48 -11.45
CA GLU A 164 17.79 -20.44 -11.72
C GLU A 164 17.29 -19.02 -11.36
N ILE A 165 15.97 -18.85 -11.19
CA ILE A 165 15.30 -17.57 -10.89
C ILE A 165 15.41 -17.19 -9.39
N ILE A 166 16.14 -17.97 -8.58
CA ILE A 166 16.07 -17.91 -7.12
C ILE A 166 16.77 -16.67 -6.49
N ASP A 167 17.72 -16.02 -7.17
CA ASP A 167 18.43 -14.85 -6.61
C ASP A 167 17.76 -13.52 -7.05
N GLY A 168 16.68 -13.13 -6.36
CA GLY A 168 16.07 -11.80 -6.57
C GLY A 168 14.54 -11.73 -6.56
N ILE A 169 13.82 -12.79 -6.23
CA ILE A 169 12.35 -12.73 -6.08
C ILE A 169 12.00 -12.01 -4.78
N SER A 170 11.36 -10.84 -4.88
CA SER A 170 10.68 -10.21 -3.74
C SER A 170 9.24 -10.69 -3.72
N THR A 171 8.88 -11.57 -2.78
CA THR A 171 7.51 -12.03 -2.60
C THR A 171 6.74 -11.13 -1.63
N THR A 172 5.54 -10.72 -2.01
CA THR A 172 4.65 -9.84 -1.25
C THR A 172 3.82 -10.60 -0.19
N ILE A 173 4.10 -11.89 -0.01
CA ILE A 173 3.53 -12.77 1.02
C ILE A 173 4.33 -12.64 2.35
N ASP A 174 4.90 -11.48 2.62
CA ASP A 174 5.53 -11.19 3.90
C ASP A 174 4.44 -11.01 4.98
N PRO A 175 4.56 -11.67 6.16
CA PRO A 175 3.61 -11.52 7.28
C PRO A 175 3.40 -10.09 7.79
N LEU A 176 4.27 -9.14 7.44
CA LEU A 176 4.19 -7.73 7.81
C LEU A 176 3.33 -6.90 6.84
N PHE A 177 3.10 -7.38 5.62
CA PHE A 177 2.35 -6.65 4.59
C PHE A 177 1.10 -7.39 4.12
N LEU A 178 1.17 -8.72 3.95
CA LEU A 178 0.05 -9.58 3.49
C LEU A 178 -0.59 -9.07 2.19
N GLY A 179 0.24 -8.67 1.24
CA GLY A 179 -0.15 -8.05 -0.03
C GLY A 179 0.74 -6.87 -0.38
N SER A 180 0.34 -6.15 -1.42
CA SER A 180 1.09 -5.04 -2.01
C SER A 180 0.38 -3.71 -1.79
N TYR A 181 -0.77 -3.50 -2.45
CA TYR A 181 -1.40 -2.19 -2.53
C TYR A 181 -2.93 -2.27 -2.57
N THR A 182 -3.57 -1.18 -2.16
CA THR A 182 -5.03 -1.05 -2.07
C THR A 182 -5.66 -0.71 -3.41
N TYR A 183 -6.80 -1.32 -3.74
CA TYR A 183 -7.61 -0.92 -4.90
C TYR A 183 -9.08 -0.79 -4.52
N ILE A 184 -9.88 -0.09 -5.33
CA ILE A 184 -11.32 -0.01 -5.09
C ILE A 184 -11.99 -1.23 -5.71
N ALA A 185 -12.42 -2.15 -4.87
CA ALA A 185 -13.12 -3.35 -5.32
C ALA A 185 -14.59 -3.06 -5.65
N VAL A 186 -15.21 -3.89 -6.48
CA VAL A 186 -16.67 -3.84 -6.74
C VAL A 186 -17.43 -3.87 -5.41
N GLY A 187 -18.30 -2.89 -5.21
CA GLY A 187 -19.05 -2.70 -3.97
C GLY A 187 -18.35 -1.84 -2.91
N SER A 188 -17.12 -1.39 -3.18
CA SER A 188 -16.41 -0.35 -2.43
C SER A 188 -16.48 1.00 -3.17
N SER A 189 -15.96 2.07 -2.57
CA SER A 189 -15.87 3.40 -3.18
C SER A 189 -14.80 4.24 -2.48
N GLY A 190 -14.55 5.46 -2.99
CA GLY A 190 -13.69 6.44 -2.31
C GLY A 190 -14.12 6.75 -0.87
N ASP A 191 -15.40 6.55 -0.52
CA ASP A 191 -15.89 6.74 0.85
C ASP A 191 -15.28 5.74 1.85
N ASP A 192 -14.85 4.56 1.38
CA ASP A 192 -14.15 3.59 2.23
C ASP A 192 -12.73 4.07 2.58
N LEU A 193 -12.04 4.75 1.66
CA LEU A 193 -10.75 5.40 1.93
C LEU A 193 -10.92 6.58 2.91
N ASP A 194 -12.00 7.34 2.78
CA ASP A 194 -12.33 8.41 3.73
C ASP A 194 -12.68 7.84 5.11
N ALA A 195 -13.42 6.73 5.17
CA ALA A 195 -13.71 6.00 6.39
C ALA A 195 -12.44 5.47 7.05
N MET A 196 -11.45 5.00 6.26
CA MET A 196 -10.13 4.61 6.73
C MET A 196 -9.38 5.82 7.34
N ALA A 197 -9.42 6.98 6.69
CA ALA A 197 -8.77 8.22 7.12
C ALA A 197 -9.41 8.90 8.37
N GLU A 198 -10.66 8.56 8.69
CA GLU A 198 -11.38 9.12 9.83
C GLU A 198 -10.69 8.74 11.15
N PRO A 199 -10.34 9.70 12.04
CA PRO A 199 -9.71 9.37 13.30
C PRO A 199 -10.69 8.72 14.26
N LEU A 200 -10.16 8.07 15.31
CA LEU A 200 -10.95 7.54 16.40
C LEU A 200 -10.59 8.21 17.74
N PRO A 201 -11.58 8.41 18.64
CA PRO A 201 -13.02 8.27 18.38
C PRO A 201 -13.53 9.31 17.38
N LYS A 202 -14.57 8.93 16.61
CA LYS A 202 -15.22 9.84 15.65
C LYS A 202 -15.84 11.02 16.41
N ARG A 203 -15.53 12.25 16.03
CA ARG A 203 -16.09 13.45 16.68
C ARG A 203 -17.56 13.64 16.28
N ILE A 204 -18.46 13.09 17.09
CA ILE A 204 -19.92 13.16 16.89
C ILE A 204 -20.53 14.34 17.66
N SER A 205 -19.87 14.84 18.71
CA SER A 205 -20.31 16.00 19.51
C SER A 205 -19.14 16.71 20.21
N LYS A 206 -19.41 17.87 20.85
CA LYS A 206 -18.43 18.61 21.66
C LYS A 206 -17.94 17.83 22.89
N ASN A 207 -18.67 16.79 23.33
CA ASN A 207 -18.34 16.00 24.52
C ASN A 207 -17.70 14.64 24.15
N CYS A 208 -17.14 14.48 22.96
CA CYS A 208 -16.41 13.26 22.59
C CYS A 208 -15.09 13.17 23.37
N PRO A 209 -14.62 11.94 23.67
CA PRO A 209 -13.28 11.74 24.23
C PRO A 209 -12.21 12.36 23.32
N PRO A 210 -11.01 12.67 23.86
CA PRO A 210 -9.92 13.23 23.07
C PRO A 210 -9.54 12.29 21.92
N LEU A 211 -8.84 12.86 20.93
CA LEU A 211 -8.31 12.13 19.79
C LEU A 211 -7.35 11.03 20.28
N GLN A 212 -7.50 9.79 19.79
CA GLN A 212 -6.72 8.66 20.31
C GLN A 212 -6.06 7.80 19.23
N ILE A 213 -6.74 7.52 18.11
CA ILE A 213 -6.16 6.75 17.01
C ILE A 213 -6.26 7.54 15.71
N LEU A 214 -5.13 7.59 15.00
CA LEU A 214 -5.00 8.17 13.68
C LEU A 214 -4.62 7.10 12.66
N PHE A 215 -5.03 7.32 11.42
CA PHE A 215 -4.78 6.41 10.31
C PHE A 215 -4.10 7.18 9.18
N ALA A 216 -2.87 6.78 8.87
CA ALA A 216 -2.10 7.24 7.73
C ALA A 216 -1.69 6.04 6.87
N GLY A 217 -1.10 6.32 5.71
CA GLY A 217 -0.73 5.31 4.72
C GLY A 217 -1.53 5.42 3.43
N GLU A 218 -1.14 4.62 2.45
CA GLU A 218 -1.70 4.67 1.09
C GLU A 218 -3.21 4.39 1.07
N ALA A 219 -3.68 3.44 1.89
CA ALA A 219 -5.08 3.04 2.03
C ALA A 219 -5.98 4.08 2.74
N THR A 220 -5.52 5.34 2.82
CA THR A 220 -6.25 6.44 3.46
C THR A 220 -6.29 7.70 2.59
N HIS A 221 -5.84 7.64 1.33
CA HIS A 221 -5.90 8.77 0.39
C HIS A 221 -6.88 8.49 -0.74
N ARG A 222 -8.00 9.21 -0.80
CA ARG A 222 -9.10 8.98 -1.74
C ARG A 222 -8.67 8.88 -3.21
N SER A 223 -7.81 9.78 -3.66
CA SER A 223 -7.41 9.88 -5.07
C SER A 223 -5.98 9.46 -5.39
N CYS A 224 -5.20 9.04 -4.38
CA CYS A 224 -3.78 8.68 -4.55
C CYS A 224 -3.43 7.45 -3.71
N TYR A 225 -4.39 6.52 -3.57
CA TYR A 225 -4.15 5.22 -2.95
C TYR A 225 -3.11 4.42 -3.76
N SER A 226 -2.58 3.34 -3.21
CA SER A 226 -1.53 2.53 -3.83
C SER A 226 -0.18 3.22 -4.10
N THR A 227 0.03 4.45 -3.62
CA THR A 227 1.25 5.21 -3.93
C THR A 227 2.05 5.64 -2.71
N THR A 228 3.36 5.76 -2.88
CA THR A 228 4.27 6.28 -1.85
C THR A 228 4.00 7.75 -1.53
N HIS A 229 3.66 8.57 -2.53
CA HIS A 229 3.34 9.98 -2.29
C HIS A 229 2.00 10.12 -1.56
N GLY A 230 1.00 9.28 -1.86
CA GLY A 230 -0.25 9.23 -1.10
C GLY A 230 0.00 8.90 0.36
N ALA A 231 0.82 7.90 0.65
CA ALA A 231 1.24 7.57 2.01
C ALA A 231 1.96 8.73 2.72
N TYR A 232 2.83 9.46 2.01
CA TYR A 232 3.50 10.66 2.54
C TYR A 232 2.50 11.78 2.87
N LEU A 233 1.58 12.08 1.95
CA LEU A 233 0.57 13.13 2.14
C LEU A 233 -0.37 12.83 3.29
N THR A 234 -0.75 11.56 3.48
CA THR A 234 -1.59 11.16 4.62
C THR A 234 -0.83 11.20 5.93
N GLY A 235 0.47 10.90 5.92
CA GLY A 235 1.35 11.15 7.07
C GLY A 235 1.36 12.63 7.50
N LEU A 236 1.52 13.55 6.54
CA LEU A 236 1.42 15.00 6.80
C LEU A 236 0.02 15.40 7.31
N ARG A 237 -1.04 14.80 6.77
CA ARG A 237 -2.43 15.06 7.21
C ARG A 237 -2.59 14.72 8.69
N GLU A 238 -2.13 13.54 9.12
CA GLU A 238 -2.25 13.10 10.52
C GLU A 238 -1.34 13.89 11.47
N ALA A 239 -0.12 14.23 11.04
CA ALA A 239 0.76 15.10 11.82
C ALA A 239 0.12 16.49 12.07
N ASN A 240 -0.48 17.08 11.05
CA ASN A 240 -1.21 18.35 11.18
C ASN A 240 -2.45 18.23 12.07
N ARG A 241 -3.11 17.06 12.08
CA ARG A 241 -4.26 16.77 12.96
C ARG A 241 -3.82 16.72 14.43
N LEU A 242 -2.68 16.10 14.73
CA LEU A 242 -2.07 16.10 16.07
C LEU A 242 -1.70 17.52 16.52
N LEU A 243 -1.01 18.28 15.66
CA LEU A 243 -0.62 19.66 16.00
C LEU A 243 -1.83 20.52 16.35
N LYS A 244 -2.91 20.45 15.57
CA LYS A 244 -4.16 21.15 15.87
C LYS A 244 -4.82 20.66 17.15
N HIS A 245 -4.71 19.36 17.46
CA HIS A 245 -5.25 18.81 18.69
C HIS A 245 -4.55 19.39 19.92
N PHE A 246 -3.22 19.40 19.94
CA PHE A 246 -2.44 19.94 21.06
C PHE A 246 -2.56 21.46 21.19
N GLN A 247 -2.55 22.20 20.08
CA GLN A 247 -2.76 23.66 20.11
C GLN A 247 -4.13 24.05 20.70
N CYS A 248 -5.19 23.26 20.46
CA CYS A 248 -6.50 23.52 21.07
C CYS A 248 -6.56 23.20 22.57
N VAL A 249 -5.64 22.38 23.09
CA VAL A 249 -5.58 22.01 24.52
C VAL A 249 -4.85 23.09 25.33
N ASP A 250 -3.87 23.77 24.74
CA ASP A 250 -3.09 24.83 25.40
C ASP A 250 -3.84 26.17 25.54
N ASP A 251 -4.99 26.34 24.86
CA ASP A 251 -5.82 27.56 24.86
C ASP A 251 -6.97 27.55 25.90
N VAL A 252 -6.97 26.63 26.87
CA VAL A 252 -8.00 26.49 27.94
C VAL A 252 -7.36 26.57 29.33
#